data_AF-A0A958K6E4-F1
#
_entry.id   AF-A0A958K6E4-F1
#
_cell.length_a   1.000
_cell.length_b   1.000
_cell.length_c   1.000
_cell.angle_alpha   90.00
_cell.angle_beta   90.00
_cell.angle_gamma   90.00
#
_symmetry.space_group_name_H-M   'P 1'
#
loop_
_entity.id
_entity.type
_entity.pdbx_description
1 polymer ?
#
loop_
_entity_poly.entity_id
_entity_poly.type
_entity_poly.pdbx_seq_one_letter_code
_entity_poly.pdbx_strand_id
1 'polypeptide(L)'
;LLKESQANIILGSDDSAYNPSKLANVILARRPIIAIVKHDCPAAFILKKHPRAIVILFDHQTSDEALALNLGQQLRDDSFFQANPVDLPEDLLALVDAQVQTRTMLSILDKACR
;
A
#
# COMPACT_ATOMS: atom_id res chain seq x y z
N LEU A 1 7.50 -16.59 -1.05
CA LEU A 1 6.15 -16.28 -0.49
C LEU A 1 5.58 -14.95 -1.00
N LEU A 2 5.95 -13.75 -0.50
CA LEU A 2 5.31 -12.49 -0.98
C LEU A 2 5.75 -12.03 -2.39
N LYS A 3 7.01 -12.26 -2.77
CA LYS A 3 7.53 -11.89 -4.11
C LYS A 3 7.10 -12.86 -5.22
N GLU A 4 6.56 -14.01 -4.85
CA GLU A 4 6.12 -15.06 -5.76
C GLU A 4 4.60 -15.04 -5.96
N SER A 5 3.87 -14.24 -5.17
CA SER A 5 2.42 -14.10 -5.32
C SER A 5 2.06 -13.33 -6.58
N GLN A 6 0.88 -13.64 -7.13
CA GLN A 6 0.28 -12.87 -8.23
C GLN A 6 -0.27 -11.52 -7.74
N ALA A 7 -0.76 -11.51 -6.50
CA ALA A 7 -1.17 -10.31 -5.78
C ALA A 7 -1.04 -10.56 -4.27
N ASN A 8 -0.92 -9.49 -3.50
CA ASN A 8 -0.98 -9.52 -2.05
C ASN A 8 -2.29 -8.88 -1.56
N ILE A 9 -2.95 -9.52 -0.61
CA ILE A 9 -4.19 -9.02 -0.01
C ILE A 9 -3.87 -8.44 1.37
N ILE A 10 -4.35 -7.23 1.61
CA ILE A 10 -4.29 -6.56 2.91
C ILE A 10 -5.71 -6.33 3.39
N LEU A 11 -6.03 -6.93 4.54
CA LEU A 11 -7.22 -6.59 5.30
C LEU A 11 -6.79 -5.65 6.42
N GLY A 12 -7.31 -4.43 6.38
CA GLY A 12 -7.05 -3.39 7.36
C GLY A 12 -7.64 -3.74 8.72
N SER A 13 -7.31 -2.92 9.71
CA SER A 13 -7.91 -2.97 11.04
C SER A 13 -8.88 -1.80 11.21
N ASP A 14 -9.82 -1.92 12.14
CA ASP A 14 -10.63 -0.80 12.62
C ASP A 14 -9.80 0.26 13.38
N ASP A 15 -8.57 -0.11 13.75
CA ASP A 15 -7.58 0.77 14.37
C ASP A 15 -7.06 1.82 13.36
N SER A 16 -7.38 3.08 13.62
CA SER A 16 -6.93 4.22 12.82
C SER A 16 -5.42 4.44 12.91
N ALA A 17 -4.73 3.86 13.91
CA ALA A 17 -3.28 3.91 14.06
C ALA A 17 -2.55 2.78 13.29
N TYR A 18 -3.22 2.07 12.38
CA TYR A 18 -2.59 0.98 11.62
C TYR A 18 -1.27 1.43 10.98
N ASN A 19 -0.17 0.87 11.50
CA ASN A 19 1.17 1.39 11.25
C ASN A 19 1.65 1.03 9.82
N PRO A 20 2.09 2.03 9.04
CA PRO A 20 2.80 1.86 7.77
C PRO A 20 3.90 0.79 7.73
N SER A 21 4.61 0.56 8.83
CA SER A 21 5.72 -0.41 8.89
C SER A 21 5.29 -1.83 8.55
N LYS A 22 4.03 -2.20 8.83
CA LYS A 22 3.45 -3.51 8.45
C LYS A 22 3.28 -3.67 6.94
N LEU A 23 3.21 -2.57 6.20
CA LEU A 23 3.03 -2.57 4.75
C LEU A 23 4.34 -2.68 3.99
N ALA A 24 5.47 -2.35 4.61
CA ALA A 24 6.76 -2.22 3.92
C ALA A 24 7.12 -3.51 3.15
N ASN A 25 6.98 -4.67 3.79
CA ASN A 25 7.29 -5.97 3.16
C ASN A 25 6.36 -6.29 1.98
N VAL A 26 5.09 -5.88 2.05
CA VAL A 26 4.11 -6.11 0.98
C VAL A 26 4.38 -5.18 -0.21
N ILE A 27 4.67 -3.91 0.06
CA ILE A 27 5.01 -2.91 -0.96
C ILE A 27 6.33 -3.29 -1.66
N LEU A 28 7.37 -3.63 -0.89
CA LEU A 28 8.68 -4.05 -1.41
C LEU A 28 8.64 -5.41 -2.13
N ALA A 29 7.55 -6.17 -2.02
CA ALA A 29 7.35 -7.35 -2.86
C ALA A 29 7.09 -6.99 -4.33
N ARG A 30 6.76 -5.72 -4.62
CA ARG A 30 6.50 -5.19 -5.98
C ARG A 30 5.43 -5.96 -6.74
N ARG A 31 4.52 -6.61 -6.03
CA ARG A 31 3.37 -7.29 -6.62
C ARG A 31 2.12 -6.41 -6.51
N PRO A 32 1.11 -6.63 -7.38
CA PRO A 32 -0.19 -6.01 -7.22
C PRO A 32 -0.73 -6.16 -5.80
N ILE A 33 -1.45 -5.16 -5.33
CA ILE A 33 -2.00 -5.12 -3.97
C ILE A 33 -3.51 -4.94 -4.06
N ILE A 34 -4.25 -5.75 -3.31
CA ILE A 34 -5.66 -5.52 -3.03
C ILE A 34 -5.75 -5.19 -1.55
N ALA A 35 -6.24 -4.00 -1.22
CA ALA A 35 -6.34 -3.54 0.15
C ALA A 35 -7.76 -3.07 0.47
N ILE A 36 -8.31 -3.57 1.58
CA ILE A 36 -9.56 -3.09 2.16
C ILE A 36 -9.19 -2.45 3.48
N VAL A 37 -9.26 -1.13 3.57
CA VAL A 37 -8.75 -0.39 4.73
C VAL A 37 -9.69 0.74 5.13
N LYS A 38 -9.67 1.13 6.40
CA LYS A 38 -10.49 2.23 6.89
C LYS A 38 -10.11 3.55 6.21
N HIS A 39 -11.08 4.40 5.91
CA HIS A 39 -10.86 5.65 5.17
C HIS A 39 -9.80 6.57 5.80
N ASP A 40 -9.73 6.65 7.12
CA ASP A 40 -8.90 7.57 7.89
C ASP A 40 -7.54 6.99 8.35
N CYS A 41 -7.14 5.81 7.86
CA CYS A 41 -5.89 5.19 8.30
C CYS A 41 -4.67 5.62 7.44
N PRO A 42 -3.47 5.76 8.05
CA PRO A 42 -2.23 6.08 7.33
C PRO A 42 -1.89 5.09 6.20
N ALA A 43 -2.30 3.83 6.34
CA ALA A 43 -2.15 2.82 5.31
C ALA A 43 -2.82 3.20 3.99
N ALA A 44 -4.03 3.78 4.04
CA ALA A 44 -4.76 4.21 2.86
C ALA A 44 -3.96 5.22 2.04
N PHE A 45 -3.29 6.16 2.70
CA PHE A 45 -2.45 7.17 2.05
C PHE A 45 -1.26 6.54 1.31
N ILE A 46 -0.57 5.59 1.95
CA ILE A 46 0.61 4.94 1.38
C ILE A 46 0.21 4.02 0.22
N LEU A 47 -0.85 3.23 0.38
CA LEU A 47 -1.29 2.27 -0.61
C LEU A 47 -1.78 2.95 -1.90
N LYS A 48 -2.39 4.14 -1.80
CA LYS A 48 -2.78 4.96 -2.96
C LYS A 48 -1.60 5.40 -3.83
N LYS A 49 -0.37 5.40 -3.30
CA LYS A 49 0.85 5.69 -4.08
C LYS A 49 1.38 4.48 -4.83
N HIS A 50 0.90 3.27 -4.51
CA HIS A 50 1.37 2.06 -5.17
C HIS A 50 0.71 1.92 -6.55
N PRO A 51 1.50 1.80 -7.64
CA PRO A 51 0.99 1.95 -9.01
C PRO A 51 0.02 0.85 -9.44
N ARG A 52 0.02 -0.29 -8.74
CA ARG A 52 -0.91 -1.40 -8.98
C ARG A 52 -1.64 -1.82 -7.70
N ALA A 53 -2.09 -0.86 -6.92
CA ALA A 53 -2.95 -1.12 -5.78
C ALA A 53 -4.43 -0.83 -6.13
N ILE A 54 -5.29 -1.82 -5.84
CA ILE A 54 -6.72 -1.63 -5.65
C ILE A 54 -6.91 -1.31 -4.17
N VAL A 55 -7.39 -0.10 -3.88
CA VAL A 55 -7.62 0.35 -2.50
C VAL A 55 -9.10 0.63 -2.32
N ILE A 56 -9.76 -0.22 -1.54
CA ILE A 56 -11.17 -0.09 -1.16
C ILE A 56 -11.19 0.49 0.25
N LEU A 57 -11.90 1.60 0.38
CA LEU A 57 -12.05 2.30 1.65
C LEU A 57 -13.37 1.91 2.28
N PHE A 58 -13.36 1.69 3.59
CA PHE A 58 -14.58 1.47 4.37
C PHE A 58 -14.65 2.42 5.56
N ASP A 59 -15.86 2.60 6.05
CA ASP A 59 -16.19 3.24 7.30
C ASP A 59 -17.33 2.47 8.00
N HIS A 60 -17.81 2.97 9.14
CA HIS A 60 -18.88 2.33 9.91
C HIS A 60 -20.26 2.32 9.21
N GLN A 61 -20.42 3.05 8.10
CA GLN A 61 -21.66 3.11 7.32
C GLN A 61 -21.59 2.24 6.06
N THR A 62 -20.41 1.75 5.71
CA THR A 62 -20.21 0.94 4.51
C THR A 62 -20.74 -0.47 4.75
N SER A 63 -21.69 -0.93 3.93
CA SER A 63 -22.21 -2.30 4.03
C SER A 63 -21.30 -3.31 3.34
N ASP A 64 -21.38 -4.57 3.78
CA ASP A 64 -20.63 -5.68 3.18
C ASP A 64 -20.96 -5.87 1.70
N GLU A 65 -22.23 -5.68 1.30
CA GLU A 65 -22.66 -5.78 -0.10
C GLU A 65 -22.03 -4.68 -0.95
N ALA A 66 -21.91 -3.46 -0.41
CA ALA A 66 -21.27 -2.35 -1.12
C ALA A 66 -19.77 -2.61 -1.31
N LEU A 67 -19.10 -3.16 -0.29
CA LEU A 67 -17.68 -3.57 -0.39
C LEU A 67 -17.47 -4.68 -1.41
N ALA A 68 -18.30 -5.72 -1.36
CA ALA A 68 -18.24 -6.85 -2.29
C ALA A 68 -18.48 -6.41 -3.74
N LEU A 69 -19.45 -5.51 -3.97
CA LEU A 69 -19.73 -4.97 -5.28
C LEU A 69 -18.55 -4.16 -5.83
N ASN A 70 -17.96 -3.27 -5.04
CA ASN A 70 -16.80 -2.47 -5.43
C ASN A 70 -15.59 -3.36 -5.75
N LEU A 71 -15.29 -4.31 -4.87
CA LEU A 71 -14.21 -5.28 -5.09
C LEU A 71 -14.44 -6.08 -6.38
N GLY A 72 -15.66 -6.61 -6.55
CA GLY A 72 -16.03 -7.38 -7.73
C GLY A 72 -15.99 -6.57 -9.04
N GLN A 73 -16.12 -5.24 -8.98
CA GLN A 73 -15.94 -4.36 -10.16
C GLN A 73 -14.46 -4.15 -10.48
N GLN A 74 -13.62 -3.92 -9.48
CA GLN A 74 -12.19 -3.67 -9.68
C GLN A 74 -11.40 -4.94 -10.07
N LEU A 75 -11.87 -6.12 -9.64
CA LEU A 75 -11.24 -7.40 -9.96
C LEU A 75 -11.60 -7.97 -11.34
N ARG A 76 -12.42 -7.29 -12.15
CA ARG A 76 -12.80 -7.79 -13.49
C ARG A 76 -11.66 -7.72 -14.51
N ASP A 77 -10.58 -7.01 -14.19
CA ASP A 77 -9.41 -6.91 -15.04
C ASP A 77 -8.45 -8.07 -14.76
N ASP A 78 -8.52 -9.13 -15.59
CA ASP A 78 -7.64 -10.29 -15.51
C ASP A 78 -6.14 -9.92 -15.64
N SER A 79 -5.84 -8.79 -16.28
CA SER A 79 -4.45 -8.31 -16.42
C SER A 79 -3.87 -7.83 -15.09
N PHE A 80 -4.71 -7.59 -14.08
CA PHE A 80 -4.29 -7.21 -12.73
C PHE A 80 -3.35 -8.25 -12.11
N PHE A 81 -3.70 -9.54 -12.22
CA PHE A 81 -2.96 -10.64 -11.58
C PHE A 81 -1.77 -11.15 -12.39
N GLN A 82 -1.70 -10.84 -13.69
CA GLN A 82 -0.61 -11.24 -14.57
C GLN A 82 0.57 -10.25 -14.55
N ALA A 83 0.54 -9.29 -13.63
CA ALA A 83 1.53 -8.25 -13.53
C ALA A 83 2.94 -8.76 -13.25
N ASN A 84 3.89 -8.33 -14.07
CA ASN A 84 5.30 -8.31 -13.68
C ASN A 84 5.51 -7.42 -12.45
N PRO A 85 6.63 -7.60 -11.73
CA PRO A 85 7.01 -6.70 -10.65
C PRO A 85 6.92 -5.24 -11.09
N VAL A 86 6.33 -4.39 -10.25
CA VAL A 86 6.17 -2.96 -10.54
C VAL A 86 7.35 -2.14 -10.06
N ASP A 87 7.72 -1.15 -10.84
CA ASP A 87 8.62 -0.10 -10.37
C ASP A 87 7.89 0.77 -9.35
N LEU A 88 8.53 1.01 -8.22
CA LEU A 88 7.96 1.79 -7.14
C LEU A 88 8.41 3.25 -7.28
N PRO A 89 7.48 4.22 -7.16
CA PRO A 89 7.82 5.64 -7.12
C PRO A 89 8.81 5.97 -6.00
N GLU A 90 9.68 6.96 -6.23
CA GLU A 90 10.71 7.36 -5.28
C GLU A 90 10.10 7.85 -3.94
N ASP A 91 8.99 8.57 -4.00
CA ASP A 91 8.28 9.07 -2.83
C ASP A 91 7.59 7.95 -2.02
N LEU A 92 7.25 6.83 -2.67
CA LEU A 92 6.80 5.61 -1.99
C LEU A 92 7.99 4.86 -1.38
N LEU A 93 9.09 4.73 -2.11
CA LEU A 93 10.33 4.11 -1.59
C LEU A 93 10.85 4.86 -0.36
N ALA A 94 10.79 6.18 -0.34
CA ALA A 94 11.16 6.99 0.82
C ALA A 94 10.32 6.69 2.08
N LEU A 95 9.15 6.06 1.94
CA LEU A 95 8.27 5.71 3.06
C LEU A 95 8.48 4.26 3.57
N VAL A 96 9.09 3.39 2.78
CA VAL A 96 9.13 1.94 3.09
C VAL A 96 10.51 1.30 2.97
N ASP A 97 11.44 1.91 2.23
CA ASP A 97 12.79 1.42 2.05
C ASP A 97 13.72 2.05 3.09
N ALA A 98 14.29 1.21 3.96
CA ALA A 98 15.14 1.65 5.06
C ALA A 98 16.42 2.36 4.58
N GLN A 99 16.99 1.98 3.44
CA GLN A 99 18.18 2.65 2.90
C GLN A 99 17.83 4.04 2.42
N VAL A 100 16.70 4.19 1.71
CA VAL A 100 16.22 5.51 1.26
C VAL A 100 15.88 6.39 2.46
N GLN A 101 15.16 5.88 3.45
CA GLN A 101 14.86 6.61 4.70
C GLN A 101 16.12 7.08 5.42
N THR A 102 17.12 6.21 5.56
CA THR A 102 18.40 6.54 6.21
C THR A 102 19.11 7.66 5.46
N ARG A 103 19.19 7.58 4.13
CA ARG A 103 19.80 8.64 3.30
C ARG A 103 19.06 9.97 3.42
N THR A 104 17.73 9.95 3.40
CA THR A 104 16.90 11.13 3.60
C THR A 104 17.17 11.77 4.97
N MET A 105 17.23 10.96 6.03
CA MET A 105 17.53 11.43 7.38
C MET A 105 18.92 12.07 7.47
N LEU A 106 19.95 11.42 6.92
CA LEU A 106 21.31 11.97 6.89
C LEU A 106 21.37 13.31 6.14
N SER A 107 20.64 13.46 5.03
CA SER A 107 20.58 14.72 4.28
C SER A 107 19.93 15.85 5.08
N ILE A 108 18.90 15.54 5.87
CA ILE A 108 18.25 16.52 6.75
C ILE A 108 19.21 16.96 7.86
N LEU A 109 19.91 16.02 8.49
CA LEU A 109 20.88 16.32 9.55
C LEU A 109 22.05 17.17 9.04
N ASP A 110 22.61 16.85 7.85
CA ASP A 110 23.69 17.65 7.25
C ASP A 110 23.26 19.10 7.00
N LYS A 111 22.01 19.33 6.58
CA LYS A 111 21.46 20.68 6.37
C LYS A 111 21.23 21.42 7.67
N ALA A 112 20.84 20.73 8.75
CA ALA A 112 20.58 21.35 10.04
C ALA A 112 21.85 21.72 10.80
N CYS A 113 22.98 21.07 10.49
CA CYS A 113 24.27 21.33 11.11
C CYS A 113 25.11 22.39 10.38
N ARG A 114 24.63 22.97 9.28
CA ARG A 114 25.26 24.09 8.55
C ARG A 114 24.58 25.41 8.92
#